data_AF-A0A0X9VMH6-F1
#
_entry.id   AF-A0A0X9VMH6-F1
#
_cell.length_a   1.000
_cell.length_b   1.000
_cell.length_c   1.000
_cell.angle_alpha   90.00
_cell.angle_beta   90.00
_cell.angle_gamma   90.00
#
_symmetry.space_group_name_H-M   'P 1'
#
loop_
_entity.id
_entity.type
_entity.pdbx_description
1 polymer ?
#
loop_
_entity_poly.entity_id
_entity_poly.type
_entity_poly.pdbx_seq_one_letter_code
_entity_poly.pdbx_strand_id
1 'polypeptide(L)' 'MATVLSFGTWLLILIIKFYQLIISPILQPSCRFDPTCSQYGIKVLYQYGLVKGSWLILKRILKCHPLYDG' A
#
# COMPACT_ATOMS: atom_id res chain seq x y z
N MET A 1 20.42 -1.98 5.64
CA MET A 1 19.31 -2.94 5.42
C MET A 1 18.31 -2.34 4.43
N ALA A 2 18.72 -2.17 3.16
CA ALA A 2 17.90 -1.64 2.07
C ALA A 2 18.44 -2.22 0.76
N THR A 3 18.34 -3.54 0.59
CA THR A 3 18.99 -4.25 -0.53
C THR A 3 18.11 -4.39 -1.77
N VAL A 4 16.93 -3.78 -1.82
CA VAL A 4 15.98 -3.95 -2.95
C VAL A 4 15.31 -2.63 -3.35
N LEU A 5 16.12 -1.59 -3.57
CA LEU A 5 15.66 -0.42 -4.33
C LEU A 5 15.70 -0.75 -5.84
N SER A 6 15.02 -1.84 -6.22
CA SER A 6 14.74 -2.10 -7.63
C SER A 6 13.96 -0.90 -8.17
N PHE A 7 14.37 -0.39 -9.32
CA PHE A 7 13.73 0.74 -9.99
C PHE A 7 12.19 0.61 -10.05
N GLY A 8 11.69 -0.61 -10.23
CA GLY A 8 10.26 -0.91 -10.20
C GLY A 8 9.56 -0.56 -8.88
N THR A 9 10.20 -0.71 -7.71
CA THR A 9 9.58 -0.43 -6.41
C THR A 9 9.32 1.06 -6.26
N TRP A 10 10.26 1.88 -6.74
CA TRP A 10 10.14 3.33 -6.74
C TRP A 10 8.98 3.79 -7.64
N LEU A 11 8.83 3.17 -8.82
CA LEU A 11 7.71 3.43 -9.73
C LEU A 11 6.36 3.14 -9.07
N LEU A 12 6.22 1.99 -8.39
CA LEU A 12 5.00 1.64 -7.66
C LEU A 12 4.70 2.59 -6.50
N ILE A 13 5.71 2.96 -5.71
CA ILE A 13 5.54 3.92 -4.61
C ILE A 13 5.05 5.27 -5.15
N LEU A 14 5.58 5.70 -6.29
CA LEU A 14 5.21 6.95 -6.94
C LEU A 14 3.74 6.90 -7.41
N ILE A 15 3.31 5.80 -8.04
CA ILE A 15 1.91 5.58 -8.42
C ILE A 15 1.00 5.59 -7.19
N ILE A 16 1.38 4.90 -6.11
CA ILE A 16 0.59 4.85 -4.86
C ILE A 16 0.49 6.24 -4.21
N LYS A 17 1.58 7.02 -4.22
CA LYS A 17 1.58 8.41 -3.73
C LYS A 17 0.74 9.34 -4.59
N PHE A 18 0.80 9.19 -5.91
CA PHE A 18 0.01 9.98 -6.85
C PHE A 18 -1.48 9.67 -6.70
N TYR A 19 -1.82 8.37 -6.59
CA TYR A 19 -3.14 7.91 -6.23
C TYR A 19 -3.57 8.52 -4.89
N GLN A 20 -2.74 8.46 -3.85
CA GLN A 20 -3.04 9.08 -2.55
C GLN A 20 -3.27 10.60 -2.67
N LEU A 21 -2.47 11.35 -3.44
CA LEU A 21 -2.66 12.80 -3.58
C LEU A 21 -3.98 13.16 -4.29
N ILE A 22 -4.39 12.37 -5.27
CA ILE A 22 -5.64 12.62 -6.03
C ILE A 22 -6.86 12.14 -5.25
N ILE A 23 -6.75 11.02 -4.55
CA ILE A 23 -7.88 10.32 -3.93
C ILE A 23 -8.02 10.63 -2.44
N SER A 24 -6.94 10.96 -1.73
CA SER A 24 -7.01 11.38 -0.32
C SER A 24 -7.86 12.62 -0.02
N PRO A 25 -8.04 13.61 -0.92
CA PRO A 25 -9.01 14.69 -0.68
C PRO A 25 -10.47 14.26 -0.92
N ILE A 26 -10.70 13.17 -1.66
CA ILE A 26 -12.03 12.71 -2.09
C ILE A 26 -12.54 11.53 -1.26
N LEU A 27 -11.64 10.68 -0.76
CA LEU A 27 -11.97 9.59 0.16
C LEU A 27 -11.73 10.06 1.60
N GLN A 28 -12.81 10.15 2.37
CA GLN A 28 -12.74 10.12 3.83
C GLN A 28 -11.87 8.92 4.26
N PRO A 29 -11.15 9.00 5.40
CA PRO A 29 -10.30 7.91 5.88
C PRO A 29 -11.17 6.70 6.27
N SER A 30 -11.56 5.92 5.26
CA SER A 30 -12.36 4.70 5.40
C SER A 30 -11.47 3.46 5.55
N CYS A 31 -10.17 3.66 5.81
CA CYS A 31 -9.29 2.58 6.20
C CYS A 31 -9.65 2.15 7.63
N ARG A 32 -10.27 0.97 7.75
CA ARG A 32 -10.63 0.34 9.04
C ARG A 32 -9.41 -0.01 9.91
N PHE A 33 -8.21 -0.03 9.33
CA PHE A 33 -6.96 -0.36 10.02
C PHE A 33 -6.02 0.84 10.05
N ASP A 34 -5.46 1.11 11.24
CA ASP A 34 -4.37 2.06 11.44
C ASP A 34 -3.04 1.29 11.52
N PRO A 35 -1.98 1.66 10.78
CA PRO A 35 -1.92 2.69 9.73
C PRO A 35 -2.62 2.25 8.43
N THR A 36 -3.00 3.23 7.61
CA THR A 36 -3.76 3.06 6.35
C THR A 36 -3.15 2.03 5.39
N CYS A 37 -4.01 1.40 4.57
CA CYS A 37 -3.61 0.38 3.59
C CYS A 37 -2.49 0.91 2.62
N SER A 38 -2.47 2.22 2.29
CA SER A 38 -1.43 2.87 1.49
C SER A 38 -0.11 3.14 2.24
N GLN A 39 -0.18 3.67 3.46
CA GLN A 39 0.99 3.88 4.34
C GLN A 39 1.70 2.56 4.63
N TYR A 40 0.92 1.51 4.93
CA TYR A 40 1.44 0.17 5.07
C TYR A 40 2.18 -0.25 3.82
N GLY A 41 1.59 -0.08 2.63
CA GLY A 41 2.22 -0.51 1.40
C GLY A 41 3.56 0.13 1.12
N ILE A 42 3.70 1.43 1.37
CA ILE A 42 5.01 2.10 1.28
C ILE A 42 5.99 1.45 2.26
N LYS A 43 5.59 1.23 3.51
CA LYS A 43 6.42 0.62 4.56
C LYS A 43 6.88 -0.79 4.18
N VAL A 44 5.97 -1.62 3.66
CA VAL A 44 6.30 -3.00 3.27
C VAL A 44 7.18 -3.05 2.03
N LEU A 45 6.95 -2.16 1.06
CA LEU A 45 7.81 -2.04 -0.12
C LEU A 45 9.24 -1.65 0.26
N TYR A 46 9.41 -0.72 1.22
CA TYR A 46 10.72 -0.37 1.77
C TYR A 46 11.39 -1.53 2.51
N GLN A 47 10.63 -2.33 3.26
CA GLN A 47 11.18 -3.34 4.17
C GLN A 47 11.37 -4.73 3.51
N TYR A 48 10.51 -5.11 2.55
CA TYR A 48 10.47 -6.44 1.94
C TYR A 48 10.68 -6.44 0.41
N GLY A 49 10.71 -5.28 -0.24
CA GLY A 49 10.85 -5.15 -1.70
C GLY A 49 9.54 -5.35 -2.48
N LEU A 50 9.62 -5.27 -3.82
CA LEU A 50 8.45 -5.28 -4.71
C LEU A 50 7.63 -6.56 -4.62
N VAL A 51 8.28 -7.73 -4.65
CA VAL A 51 7.58 -9.03 -4.71
C VAL A 51 6.85 -9.35 -3.40
N LYS A 52 7.58 -9.39 -2.27
CA LYS A 52 6.96 -9.65 -0.95
C LYS A 52 6.09 -8.48 -0.48
N GLY A 53 6.48 -7.24 -0.78
CA GLY A 53 5.70 -6.05 -0.47
C GLY A 53 4.35 -6.05 -1.18
N SER A 54 4.32 -6.32 -2.49
CA SER A 54 3.08 -6.41 -3.25
C SER A 54 2.15 -7.48 -2.70
N TRP A 55 2.66 -8.67 -2.38
CA TRP A 55 1.84 -9.75 -1.78
C TRP A 55 1.20 -9.35 -0.43
N LEU A 56 1.96 -8.72 0.47
CA LEU A 56 1.48 -8.29 1.78
C LEU A 56 0.48 -7.13 1.67
N ILE A 57 0.70 -6.21 0.73
CA ILE A 57 -0.24 -5.14 0.39
C ILE A 57 -1.55 -5.73 -0.12
N LEU A 58 -1.48 -6.62 -1.11
CA LEU A 58 -2.64 -7.24 -1.73
C LEU A 58 -3.48 -7.99 -0.69
N LYS A 59 -2.84 -8.79 0.17
CA LYS A 59 -3.48 -9.49 1.28
C LYS A 59 -4.20 -8.52 2.24
N ARG A 60 -3.66 -7.32 2.47
CA ARG A 60 -4.27 -6.32 3.34
C ARG A 60 -5.38 -5.55 2.63
N ILE A 61 -5.23 -5.23 1.34
CA ILE A 61 -6.29 -4.63 0.51
C ILE A 61 -7.50 -5.57 0.44
N LEU A 62 -7.29 -6.87 0.25
CA LEU A 62 -8.36 -7.88 0.27
C LEU A 62 -9.09 -7.93 1.61
N LYS A 63 -8.39 -7.69 2.74
CA LYS A 63 -9.02 -7.53 4.07
C LYS A 63 -9.68 -6.17 4.28
N CYS A 64 -9.18 -5.12 3.62
CA CYS A 64 -9.75 -3.77 3.61
C CYS A 64 -11.03 -3.74 2.75
N HIS A 65 -11.20 -4.64 1.77
CA HIS A 65 -12.38 -4.70 0.90
C HIS A 65 -13.59 -5.27 1.67
N PRO A 66 -14.71 -4.55 1.75
CA PRO A 66 -15.89 -4.90 2.56
C PRO A 66 -16.69 -6.11 2.05
N LEU A 67 -16.11 -6.98 1.20
CA LEU A 67 -16.77 -8.20 0.71
C LEU A 67 -16.62 -9.41 1.65
N TYR A 68 -16.03 -9.22 2.83
CA TYR A 68 -16.21 -10.16 3.94
C TYR A 68 -16.95 -9.45 5.08
N ASP A 69 -18.28 -9.56 4.98
CA ASP A 69 -19.24 -9.28 6.04
C ASP A 69 -19.27 -10.50 6.99
N GLY A 70 -18.16 -10.72 7.71
CA GLY A 70 -18.02 -11.89 8.60
C GLY A 70 -17.66 -13.20 7.90
#